data_AF-A0A0B2VRJ1-F1
#
_entry.id   AF-A0A0B2VRJ1-F1
#
_cell.length_a   1.000
_cell.length_b   1.000
_cell.length_c   1.000
_cell.angle_alpha   90.00
_cell.angle_beta   90.00
_cell.angle_gamma   90.00
#
_symmetry.space_group_name_H-M   'P 1'
#
loop_
_entity.id
_entity.type
_entity.pdbx_description
1 polymer ?
#
loop_
_entity_poly.entity_id
_entity_poly.type
_entity_poly.pdbx_seq_one_letter_code
_entity_poly.pdbx_strand_id
1 'polypeptide(L)'
;MLLSITVFTLLVATLADLHTYEEPAPAVEIQQCVTVKNGVKRPSVSPSSCNDTMSEQDCASMFGLNAQMIQQNKDENKPYMVNGTCYTPVGKALAPQCRSMCALCCIEGLQNQEIGTGQ
;
A
#
# COMPACT_ATOMS: atom_id res chain seq x y z
N MET A 1 -52.80 27.00 -15.85
CA MET A 1 -51.40 27.28 -15.46
C MET A 1 -51.10 26.41 -14.25
N LEU A 2 -50.34 25.31 -14.40
CA LEU A 2 -49.76 24.51 -13.29
C LEU A 2 -49.16 23.17 -13.76
N LEU A 3 -49.32 22.80 -15.04
CA LEU A 3 -48.81 21.54 -15.60
C LEU A 3 -47.46 21.65 -16.32
N SER A 4 -46.87 22.85 -16.38
CA SER A 4 -45.66 23.09 -17.18
C SER A 4 -44.38 23.32 -16.34
N ILE A 5 -44.49 23.36 -15.01
CA ILE A 5 -43.36 23.68 -14.11
C ILE A 5 -42.69 22.42 -13.55
N THR A 6 -43.34 21.26 -13.64
CA THR A 6 -42.85 20.00 -13.04
C THR A 6 -41.88 19.20 -13.92
N VAL A 7 -41.61 19.62 -15.15
CA VAL A 7 -40.71 18.87 -16.06
C VAL A 7 -39.24 19.34 -15.95
N PHE A 8 -38.98 20.54 -15.42
CA PHE A 8 -37.64 21.12 -15.42
C PHE A 8 -36.78 20.83 -14.17
N THR A 9 -37.35 20.21 -13.12
CA THR A 9 -36.63 19.99 -11.84
C THR A 9 -36.03 18.60 -11.68
N LEU A 10 -36.21 17.67 -12.64
CA LEU A 10 -35.81 16.27 -12.47
C LEU A 10 -34.53 15.85 -13.21
N LEU A 11 -33.83 16.77 -13.88
CA LEU A 11 -32.70 16.41 -14.76
C LEU A 11 -31.30 16.75 -14.23
N VAL A 12 -31.13 17.10 -12.95
CA VAL A 12 -29.83 17.54 -12.41
C VAL A 12 -29.25 16.62 -11.31
N ALA A 13 -29.88 15.48 -11.01
CA ALA A 13 -29.54 14.67 -9.83
C ALA A 13 -28.80 13.35 -10.13
N THR A 14 -28.21 13.17 -11.31
CA THR A 14 -27.51 11.91 -11.65
C THR A 14 -26.12 12.15 -12.22
N LEU A 15 -25.30 12.91 -11.50
CA LEU A 15 -23.84 12.77 -11.55
C LEU A 15 -23.39 12.31 -10.16
N ALA A 16 -23.97 11.19 -9.71
CA ALA A 16 -23.44 10.47 -8.56
C ALA A 16 -22.08 9.93 -8.97
N ASP A 17 -21.03 10.58 -8.49
CA ASP A 17 -19.86 9.92 -7.93
C ASP A 17 -19.40 8.68 -8.73
N LEU A 18 -18.86 8.91 -9.93
CA LEU A 18 -17.97 7.95 -10.54
C LEU A 18 -16.63 8.01 -9.79
N HIS A 19 -16.63 7.54 -8.54
CA HIS A 19 -15.39 7.15 -7.88
C HIS A 19 -14.95 5.92 -8.65
N THR A 20 -13.93 6.10 -9.48
CA THR A 20 -13.14 4.98 -10.00
C THR A 20 -12.77 4.14 -8.79
N TYR A 21 -13.47 3.02 -8.60
CA TYR A 21 -13.10 1.99 -7.65
C TYR A 21 -11.83 1.37 -8.21
N GLU A 22 -10.71 2.02 -7.97
CA GLU A 22 -9.40 1.42 -8.18
C GLU A 22 -9.31 0.31 -7.13
N GLU A 23 -9.41 -0.94 -7.59
CA GLU A 23 -9.33 -2.08 -6.70
C GLU A 23 -7.99 -1.96 -5.95
N PRO A 24 -8.01 -1.89 -4.60
CA PRO A 24 -6.80 -1.66 -3.85
C PRO A 24 -5.82 -2.78 -4.17
N ALA A 25 -4.61 -2.41 -4.59
CA ALA A 25 -3.58 -3.36 -4.94
C ALA A 25 -3.42 -4.44 -3.84
N PRO A 26 -3.23 -5.72 -4.24
CA PRO A 26 -3.40 -6.84 -3.33
C PRO A 26 -2.46 -6.73 -2.12
N ALA A 27 -2.95 -7.09 -0.94
CA ALA A 27 -2.10 -7.23 0.23
C ALA A 27 -1.11 -8.37 0.01
N VAL A 28 0.19 -8.09 0.11
CA VAL A 28 1.23 -9.11 -0.05
C VAL A 28 2.15 -9.14 1.17
N GLU A 29 2.64 -10.32 1.51
CA GLU A 29 3.69 -10.47 2.52
C GLU A 29 4.98 -9.78 2.05
N ILE A 30 5.69 -9.12 2.97
CA ILE A 30 6.98 -8.50 2.65
C ILE A 30 8.01 -9.52 2.18
N GLN A 31 8.81 -9.11 1.20
CA GLN A 31 9.82 -9.97 0.57
C GLN A 31 11.26 -9.49 0.80
N GLN A 32 11.43 -8.21 1.11
CA GLN A 32 12.75 -7.56 1.26
C GLN A 32 12.91 -6.95 2.65
N CYS A 33 14.16 -6.74 3.06
CA CYS A 33 14.50 -6.20 4.37
C CYS A 33 13.82 -6.96 5.52
N VAL A 34 13.73 -8.28 5.40
CA VAL A 34 12.98 -9.12 6.35
C VAL A 34 13.87 -9.68 7.45
N THR A 35 13.27 -9.88 8.62
CA THR A 35 13.74 -10.77 9.68
C THR A 35 12.66 -11.79 9.97
N VAL A 36 13.03 -13.04 10.23
CA VAL A 36 12.09 -14.09 10.61
C VAL A 36 12.08 -14.19 12.13
N LYS A 37 10.94 -13.83 12.75
CA LYS A 37 10.71 -13.99 14.18
C LYS A 37 9.58 -14.98 14.37
N ASN A 38 9.78 -16.02 15.18
CA ASN A 38 8.75 -17.05 15.43
C ASN A 38 8.13 -17.65 14.16
N GLY A 39 8.93 -17.77 13.08
CA GLY A 39 8.46 -18.31 11.79
C GLY A 39 7.67 -17.34 10.90
N VAL A 40 7.47 -16.08 11.31
CA VAL A 40 6.80 -15.05 10.49
C VAL A 40 7.79 -14.00 9.97
N LYS A 41 7.57 -13.54 8.73
CA LYS A 41 8.38 -12.47 8.13
C LYS A 41 7.93 -11.10 8.65
N ARG A 42 8.88 -10.36 9.21
CA ARG A 42 8.69 -9.02 9.76
C ARG A 42 9.77 -8.08 9.22
N PRO A 43 9.55 -6.76 9.18
CA PRO A 43 10.60 -5.83 8.80
C PRO A 43 11.80 -5.99 9.75
N SER A 44 12.99 -6.07 9.18
CA SER A 44 14.26 -6.14 9.93
C SER A 44 14.50 -4.86 10.75
N VAL A 45 13.97 -3.74 10.28
CA VAL A 45 13.93 -2.46 10.98
C VAL A 45 12.51 -1.90 10.89
N SER A 46 12.06 -1.16 11.92
CA SER A 46 10.75 -0.51 11.89
C SER A 46 10.58 0.35 10.63
N PRO A 47 9.52 0.17 9.82
CA PRO A 47 9.32 0.97 8.62
C PRO A 47 9.20 2.47 8.90
N SER A 48 8.71 2.86 10.08
CA SER A 48 8.64 4.25 10.52
C SER A 48 10.00 4.91 10.78
N SER A 49 11.09 4.13 10.78
CA SER A 49 12.46 4.66 10.90
C SER A 49 13.09 4.94 9.54
N CYS A 50 12.40 4.59 8.45
CA CYS A 50 12.84 4.95 7.11
C CYS A 50 12.78 6.45 6.90
N ASN A 51 13.76 6.96 6.16
CA ASN A 51 13.64 8.28 5.55
C ASN A 51 13.13 8.11 4.13
N ASP A 52 11.96 8.69 3.85
CA ASP A 52 11.41 8.75 2.51
C ASP A 52 11.97 9.98 1.78
N THR A 53 12.12 9.85 0.47
CA THR A 53 12.54 10.98 -0.38
C THR A 53 11.32 11.70 -0.96
N MET A 54 10.22 10.98 -1.15
CA MET A 54 8.92 11.55 -1.54
C MET A 54 8.10 11.92 -0.32
N SER A 55 7.08 12.76 -0.52
CA SER A 55 6.18 13.14 0.56
C SER A 55 5.34 11.96 1.03
N GLU A 56 4.91 11.98 2.30
CA GLU A 56 4.01 10.96 2.85
C GLU A 56 2.73 10.83 2.03
N GLN A 57 2.18 11.94 1.55
CA GLN A 57 0.95 11.96 0.75
C GLN A 57 1.15 11.26 -0.60
N ASP A 58 2.25 11.54 -1.30
CA ASP A 58 2.53 10.88 -2.59
C ASP A 58 2.78 9.39 -2.37
N CYS A 59 3.56 9.03 -1.36
CA CYS A 59 3.81 7.63 -1.02
C CYS A 59 2.54 6.87 -0.63
N ALA A 60 1.65 7.49 0.14
CA ALA A 60 0.36 6.92 0.51
C ALA A 60 -0.57 6.73 -0.70
N SER A 61 -0.55 7.65 -1.66
CA SER A 61 -1.35 7.52 -2.89
C SER A 61 -0.97 6.30 -3.73
N MET A 62 0.31 5.89 -3.67
CA MET A 62 0.86 4.82 -4.49
C MET A 62 0.95 3.47 -3.78
N PHE A 63 1.35 3.50 -2.51
CA PHE A 63 1.72 2.33 -1.71
C PHE A 63 0.96 2.24 -0.40
N GLY A 64 -0.07 3.07 -0.21
CA GLY A 64 -0.85 3.13 1.02
C GLY A 64 -1.35 1.77 1.46
N LEU A 65 -1.30 1.56 2.77
CA LEU A 65 -1.85 0.36 3.41
C LEU A 65 -3.32 0.59 3.71
N ASN A 66 -4.16 -0.40 3.41
CA ASN A 66 -5.56 -0.34 3.83
C ASN A 66 -5.69 -0.65 5.34
N ALA A 67 -6.86 -0.34 5.92
CA ALA A 67 -7.12 -0.50 7.35
C ALA A 67 -6.91 -1.94 7.85
N GLN A 68 -7.20 -2.95 7.02
CA GLN A 68 -7.00 -4.35 7.38
C GLN A 68 -5.51 -4.68 7.50
N MET A 69 -4.69 -4.25 6.53
CA MET A 69 -3.23 -4.42 6.59
C MET A 69 -2.64 -3.71 7.81
N ILE A 70 -3.04 -2.46 8.05
CA ILE A 70 -2.58 -1.69 9.22
C ILE A 70 -2.90 -2.42 10.52
N GLN A 71 -4.09 -3.00 10.62
CA GLN A 71 -4.50 -3.72 11.83
C GLN A 71 -3.77 -5.06 11.96
N GLN A 72 -3.60 -5.81 10.88
CA GLN A 72 -2.84 -7.07 10.89
C GLN A 72 -1.37 -6.83 11.26
N ASN A 73 -0.76 -5.75 10.75
CA ASN A 73 0.64 -5.42 10.97
C ASN A 73 0.99 -5.08 12.43
N LYS A 74 -0.02 -4.87 13.28
CA LYS A 74 0.12 -4.74 14.73
C LYS A 74 0.28 -6.08 15.45
N ASP A 75 -0.17 -7.19 14.85
CA ASP A 75 0.03 -8.53 15.40
C ASP A 75 1.42 -9.05 15.04
N GLU A 76 2.30 -9.14 16.03
CA GLU A 76 3.68 -9.59 15.82
C GLU A 76 3.80 -11.07 15.45
N ASN A 77 2.73 -11.85 15.61
CA ASN A 77 2.68 -13.27 15.24
C ASN A 77 2.08 -13.49 13.84
N LYS A 78 1.87 -12.42 13.07
CA LYS A 78 1.43 -12.49 11.66
C LYS A 78 2.50 -11.94 10.73
N PRO A 79 2.57 -12.42 9.47
CA PRO A 79 3.43 -11.81 8.48
C PRO A 79 3.04 -10.35 8.26
N TYR A 80 4.05 -9.50 8.10
CA TYR A 80 3.82 -8.09 7.79
C TYR A 80 3.42 -7.94 6.32
N MET A 81 2.34 -7.20 6.10
CA MET A 81 1.74 -6.97 4.81
C MET A 81 2.08 -5.58 4.28
N VAL A 82 2.34 -5.50 2.99
CA VAL A 82 2.49 -4.23 2.25
C VAL A 82 1.53 -4.22 1.06
N ASN A 83 1.39 -3.05 0.45
CA ASN A 83 0.69 -2.88 -0.80
C ASN A 83 1.45 -3.62 -1.93
N GLY A 84 0.75 -4.49 -2.67
CA GLY A 84 1.33 -5.29 -3.76
C GLY A 84 2.04 -4.48 -4.84
N THR A 85 1.65 -3.22 -5.02
CA THR A 85 2.31 -2.29 -5.94
C THR A 85 3.80 -2.22 -5.66
N CYS A 86 4.26 -2.31 -4.40
CA CYS A 86 5.68 -2.30 -4.01
C CYS A 86 6.56 -3.29 -4.80
N TYR A 87 5.99 -4.38 -5.31
CA TYR A 87 6.73 -5.41 -6.05
C TYR A 87 6.42 -5.47 -7.55
N THR A 88 5.55 -4.60 -8.05
CA THR A 88 5.34 -4.41 -9.50
C THR A 88 6.57 -3.75 -10.14
N PRO A 89 6.75 -3.83 -11.48
CA PRO A 89 7.87 -3.15 -12.14
C PRO A 89 7.91 -1.63 -11.84
N VAL A 90 6.76 -0.97 -11.87
CA VAL A 90 6.64 0.47 -11.55
C VAL A 90 6.94 0.72 -10.08
N GLY A 91 6.38 -0.10 -9.19
CA GLY A 91 6.64 0.04 -7.76
C GLY A 91 8.09 -0.23 -7.40
N LYS A 92 8.78 -1.19 -8.00
CA LYS A 92 10.21 -1.41 -7.77
C LYS A 92 11.07 -0.18 -8.12
N ALA A 93 10.66 0.62 -9.10
CA ALA A 93 11.35 1.86 -9.46
C ALA A 93 11.09 3.01 -8.45
N LEU A 94 9.93 3.02 -7.80
CA LEU A 94 9.47 4.15 -6.97
C LEU A 94 9.51 3.85 -5.46
N ALA A 95 9.37 2.59 -5.04
CA ALA A 95 9.43 2.15 -3.66
C ALA A 95 10.73 2.56 -2.93
N PRO A 96 11.92 2.66 -3.58
CA PRO A 96 13.11 3.20 -2.92
C PRO A 96 12.98 4.67 -2.46
N GLN A 97 12.02 5.42 -2.99
CA GLN A 97 11.68 6.78 -2.57
C GLN A 97 10.62 6.83 -1.46
N CYS A 98 9.89 5.72 -1.27
CA CYS A 98 8.80 5.52 -0.31
C CYS A 98 9.08 4.29 0.57
N ARG A 99 10.29 4.24 1.13
CA ARG A 99 10.82 3.08 1.86
C ARG A 99 9.95 2.70 3.04
N SER A 100 9.37 3.68 3.73
CA SER A 100 8.52 3.42 4.90
C SER A 100 7.27 2.61 4.54
N MET A 101 6.61 2.94 3.43
CA MET A 101 5.36 2.28 3.00
C MET A 101 5.59 0.87 2.47
N CYS A 102 6.72 0.65 1.79
CA CYS A 102 7.10 -0.66 1.27
C CYS A 102 8.00 -1.49 2.21
N ALA A 103 8.21 -1.03 3.45
CA ALA A 103 9.06 -1.66 4.46
C ALA A 103 10.49 -1.98 3.98
N LEU A 104 11.09 -1.09 3.19
CA LEU A 104 12.42 -1.25 2.59
C LEU A 104 13.56 -0.73 3.49
N CYS A 105 13.33 -0.71 4.81
CA CYS A 105 14.38 -0.45 5.80
C CYS A 105 15.08 -1.74 6.21
N CYS A 106 16.26 -1.92 5.64
CA CYS A 106 17.14 -3.05 5.91
C CYS A 106 18.16 -2.71 7.00
N ILE A 107 18.48 -3.68 7.85
CA ILE A 107 19.79 -3.70 8.52
C ILE A 107 20.87 -3.76 7.43
N GLU A 108 21.99 -3.07 7.62
CA GLU A 108 23.12 -3.12 6.68
C GLU A 108 23.48 -4.57 6.33
N GLY A 109 23.60 -4.87 5.02
CA GLY A 109 23.89 -6.22 4.51
C GLY A 109 22.69 -7.05 4.03
N LEU A 110 21.44 -6.67 4.33
CA LEU A 110 20.22 -7.37 3.84
C LEU A 110 19.66 -6.81 2.51
N GLN A 111 20.29 -5.79 1.93
CA GLN A 111 19.79 -5.08 0.75
C GLN A 111 19.77 -5.93 -0.54
N ASN A 112 20.54 -7.03 -0.58
CA ASN A 112 20.72 -7.87 -1.77
C ASN A 112 20.18 -9.31 -1.63
N GLN A 113 19.44 -9.61 -0.57
CA GLN A 113 18.74 -10.90 -0.50
C GLN A 113 17.43 -10.78 -1.29
N GLU A 114 17.51 -10.92 -2.60
CA GLU A 114 16.41 -11.55 -3.33
C GLU A 114 16.27 -12.94 -2.69
N ILE A 115 15.20 -13.15 -1.91
CA ILE A 115 14.84 -14.49 -1.49
C ILE A 115 14.50 -15.22 -2.77
N GLY A 116 15.48 -15.98 -3.27
CA GLY A 116 15.37 -16.73 -4.50
C GLY A 116 14.08 -17.52 -4.50
N THR A 117 13.44 -17.56 -5.65
CA THR A 117 12.41 -18.53 -6.00
C THR A 117 12.99 -19.93 -5.83
N GLY A 118 12.91 -20.44 -4.61
CA GLY A 118 13.07 -21.84 -4.29
C GLY A 118 11.75 -22.54 -4.53
N GLN A 119 11.44 -22.79 -5.81
CA GLN A 119 10.63 -23.90 -6.31
C GLN A 119 10.77 -24.02 -7.82
#